data_AF-A0A4R5B4A2-F1
#
_entry.id   AF-A0A4R5B4A2-F1
#
_cell.length_a   1.000
_cell.length_b   1.000
_cell.length_c   1.000
_cell.angle_alpha   90.00
_cell.angle_beta   90.00
_cell.angle_gamma   90.00
#
_symmetry.space_group_name_H-M   'P 1'
#
loop_
_entity.id
_entity.type
_entity.pdbx_description
1 polymer ?
#
loop_
_entity_poly.entity_id
_entity_poly.type
_entity_poly.pdbx_seq_one_letter_code
_entity_poly.pdbx_strand_id
1 'polypeptide(L)'
;MTEGQAEAGSPVPVGWHEIQWPWDLTSSYLTFTYLDDLPRTGARITEALKVLEQALYAIAEPDLRWSAPLEDMLPAGMWTAWTPLLSRLSDHMPRLSAIRADRVREVAVEFAPRAALPPEIARRLAPDLLTAWLGYLAGRMLTHSLKWAEDSLREQRESAQLTPYLELVTNFIPKVDDEKLRYRLTSGLRTTAKESALPYLERLTASSLPTDLRKEAEWQAQLLLNDLVKDSEGGWL
;
A
#
# COMPACT_ATOMS: atom_id res chain seq x y z
N MET A 1 19.07 -9.19 -42.30
CA MET A 1 17.80 -9.49 -41.62
C MET A 1 17.94 -9.01 -40.19
N THR A 2 17.41 -7.83 -39.91
CA THR A 2 17.40 -7.20 -38.60
C THR A 2 15.93 -6.94 -38.28
N GLU A 3 15.33 -7.85 -37.51
CA GLU A 3 13.96 -7.68 -37.05
C GLU A 3 13.92 -7.87 -35.54
N GLY A 4 13.46 -6.82 -34.86
CA GLY A 4 12.66 -6.93 -33.66
C GLY A 4 13.38 -7.22 -32.35
N GLN A 5 14.27 -6.32 -31.92
CA GLN A 5 14.30 -6.05 -30.47
C GLN A 5 12.96 -5.40 -30.13
N ALA A 6 12.01 -6.19 -29.64
CA ALA A 6 10.92 -5.64 -28.86
C ALA A 6 11.57 -4.84 -27.74
N GLU A 7 11.40 -3.52 -27.76
CA GLU A 7 11.66 -2.69 -26.59
C GLU A 7 10.83 -3.32 -25.47
N ALA A 8 11.49 -4.08 -24.60
CA ALA A 8 10.88 -4.60 -23.40
C ALA A 8 10.52 -3.35 -22.59
N GLY A 9 9.25 -2.94 -22.69
CA GLY A 9 8.69 -1.88 -21.88
C GLY A 9 9.08 -2.12 -20.43
N SER A 10 9.38 -1.04 -19.72
CA SER A 10 9.75 -1.11 -18.31
C SER A 10 8.76 -2.03 -17.58
N PRO A 11 9.22 -3.11 -16.92
CA PRO A 11 8.33 -3.99 -16.15
C PRO A 11 7.72 -3.27 -14.94
N VAL A 12 8.10 -2.02 -14.71
CA VAL A 12 7.51 -1.12 -13.73
C VAL A 12 6.34 -0.38 -14.41
N PRO A 13 5.09 -0.51 -13.92
CA PRO A 13 3.96 0.19 -14.53
C PRO A 13 4.19 1.70 -14.49
N VAL A 14 3.81 2.41 -15.55
CA VAL A 14 4.11 3.85 -15.73
C VAL A 14 3.72 4.70 -14.53
N GLY A 15 2.59 4.40 -13.87
CA GLY A 15 2.11 5.12 -12.69
C GLY A 15 3.07 5.10 -11.49
N TRP A 16 3.98 4.12 -11.42
CA TRP A 16 4.97 4.01 -10.35
C TRP A 16 6.15 4.95 -10.49
N HIS A 17 6.43 5.43 -11.71
CA HIS A 17 7.51 6.38 -11.96
C HIS A 17 7.15 7.82 -11.55
N GLU A 18 5.88 8.09 -11.22
CA GLU A 18 5.40 9.42 -10.82
C GLU A 18 5.47 9.68 -9.31
N ILE A 19 5.81 8.67 -8.50
CA ILE A 19 5.86 8.79 -7.05
C ILE A 19 7.09 9.62 -6.67
N GLN A 20 6.85 10.79 -6.08
CA GLN A 20 7.90 11.70 -5.65
C GLN A 20 8.24 11.53 -4.18
N TRP A 21 9.45 11.95 -3.81
CA TRP A 21 9.83 12.11 -2.42
C TRP A 21 8.85 13.06 -1.70
N PRO A 22 8.44 12.78 -0.46
CA PRO A 22 8.95 11.75 0.47
C PRO A 22 8.23 10.41 0.39
N TRP A 23 7.31 10.25 -0.55
CA TRP A 23 6.47 9.08 -0.69
C TRP A 23 7.11 7.94 -1.50
N ASP A 24 8.26 8.24 -2.11
CA ASP A 24 9.19 7.29 -2.73
C ASP A 24 9.89 6.41 -1.67
N LEU A 25 9.11 5.57 -1.00
CA LEU A 25 9.47 4.86 0.22
C LEU A 25 9.91 3.42 -0.08
N THR A 26 11.22 3.18 -0.15
CA THR A 26 11.77 1.82 -0.29
C THR A 26 12.61 1.35 0.92
N SER A 27 13.16 2.27 1.73
CA SER A 27 13.96 1.95 2.93
C SER A 27 13.23 2.35 4.22
N SER A 28 13.11 1.42 5.18
CA SER A 28 12.42 1.62 6.48
C SER A 28 13.11 2.58 7.43
N TYR A 29 14.42 2.73 7.30
CA TYR A 29 15.23 3.56 8.19
C TYR A 29 15.06 5.07 7.96
N LEU A 30 14.74 5.46 6.71
CA LEU A 30 14.47 6.87 6.37
C LEU A 30 13.01 7.28 6.63
N THR A 31 12.11 6.33 6.92
CA THR A 31 10.66 6.56 6.84
C THR A 31 10.06 7.19 8.10
N PHE A 32 10.41 6.71 9.30
CA PHE A 32 9.67 7.11 10.50
C PHE A 32 9.98 8.53 10.95
N THR A 33 11.26 8.87 11.10
CA THR A 33 11.65 10.23 11.53
C THR A 33 11.25 11.28 10.49
N TYR A 34 11.36 10.95 9.20
CA TYR A 34 11.14 11.93 8.15
C TYR A 34 9.65 12.24 7.92
N LEU A 35 8.78 11.23 7.92
CA LEU A 35 7.34 11.46 7.75
C LEU A 35 6.74 12.22 8.95
N ASP A 36 7.24 11.97 10.17
CA ASP A 36 6.79 12.68 11.36
C ASP A 36 7.14 14.18 11.32
N ASP A 37 8.26 14.55 10.68
CA ASP A 37 8.73 15.93 10.52
C ASP A 37 8.05 16.68 9.34
N LEU A 38 7.25 15.99 8.52
CA LEU A 38 6.60 16.63 7.38
C LEU A 38 5.51 17.61 7.81
N PRO A 39 5.46 18.81 7.20
CA PRO A 39 4.43 19.77 7.51
C PRO A 39 3.07 19.24 7.06
N ARG A 40 2.13 19.16 8.01
CA ARG A 40 0.75 18.72 7.79
C ARG A 40 -0.03 19.83 7.10
N THR A 41 0.23 20.03 5.81
CA THR A 41 -0.47 21.03 4.99
C THR A 41 -1.41 20.35 4.02
N GLY A 42 -2.46 21.05 3.56
CA GLY A 42 -3.39 20.51 2.56
C GLY A 42 -2.70 19.99 1.31
N ALA A 43 -1.66 20.66 0.81
CA ALA A 43 -0.87 20.20 -0.33
C ALA A 43 -0.19 18.84 -0.08
N ARG A 44 0.43 18.66 1.10
CA ARG A 44 1.06 17.39 1.47
C ARG A 44 0.04 16.28 1.70
N ILE A 45 -1.14 16.60 2.20
CA ILE A 45 -2.25 15.64 2.29
C ILE A 45 -2.69 15.22 0.88
N THR A 46 -2.85 16.16 -0.06
CA THR A 46 -3.18 15.82 -1.45
C THR A 46 -2.15 14.91 -2.10
N GLU A 47 -0.85 15.16 -1.90
CA GLU A 47 0.21 14.27 -2.37
C GLU A 47 0.12 12.87 -1.74
N ALA A 48 -0.10 12.79 -0.41
CA ALA A 48 -0.27 11.54 0.29
C ALA A 48 -1.46 10.73 -0.25
N LEU A 49 -2.58 11.40 -0.53
CA LEU A 49 -3.78 10.77 -1.08
C LEU A 49 -3.56 10.28 -2.52
N LYS A 50 -2.85 11.03 -3.37
CA LYS A 50 -2.47 10.56 -4.72
C LYS A 50 -1.65 9.27 -4.64
N VAL A 51 -0.69 9.24 -3.72
CA VAL A 51 0.16 8.06 -3.52
C VAL A 51 -0.63 6.88 -2.97
N LEU A 52 -1.51 7.14 -1.99
CA LEU A 52 -2.41 6.13 -1.44
C LEU A 52 -3.30 5.52 -2.52
N GLU A 53 -3.87 6.34 -3.40
CA GLU A 53 -4.67 5.90 -4.54
C GLU A 53 -3.87 4.97 -5.47
N GLN A 54 -2.66 5.37 -5.86
CA GLN A 54 -1.79 4.55 -6.69
C GLN A 54 -1.45 3.20 -6.04
N ALA A 55 -1.15 3.19 -4.74
CA ALA A 55 -0.84 1.98 -3.99
C ALA A 55 -2.06 1.07 -3.83
N LEU A 56 -3.24 1.63 -3.59
CA LEU A 56 -4.51 0.90 -3.53
C LEU A 56 -4.85 0.26 -4.88
N TYR A 57 -4.67 0.97 -5.99
CA TYR A 57 -4.85 0.41 -7.33
C TYR A 57 -3.91 -0.77 -7.58
N ALA A 58 -2.63 -0.63 -7.23
CA ALA A 58 -1.66 -1.70 -7.41
C ALA A 58 -2.00 -2.96 -6.61
N ILE A 59 -2.47 -2.81 -5.36
CA ILE A 59 -2.80 -3.95 -4.49
C ILE A 59 -4.15 -4.59 -4.88
N ALA A 60 -5.09 -3.79 -5.39
CA ALA A 60 -6.41 -4.26 -5.83
C ALA A 60 -6.42 -4.83 -7.26
N GLU A 61 -5.28 -4.88 -7.95
CA GLU A 61 -5.18 -5.41 -9.31
C GLU A 61 -5.27 -6.94 -9.29
N PRO A 62 -6.35 -7.55 -9.83
CA PRO A 62 -6.65 -8.98 -9.64
C PRO A 62 -5.59 -9.92 -10.22
N ASP A 63 -4.92 -9.46 -11.27
CA ASP A 63 -3.90 -10.23 -11.99
C ASP A 63 -2.51 -10.12 -11.35
N LEU A 64 -2.33 -9.19 -10.39
CA LEU A 64 -1.07 -8.98 -9.69
C LEU A 64 -1.12 -9.66 -8.33
N ARG A 65 -0.91 -10.98 -8.34
CA ARG A 65 -0.55 -11.70 -7.10
C ARG A 65 0.89 -11.36 -6.77
N TRP A 66 1.11 -10.36 -5.95
CA TRP A 66 2.46 -9.88 -5.70
C TRP A 66 3.38 -10.91 -5.02
N SER A 67 2.87 -11.80 -4.16
CA SER A 67 3.69 -12.81 -3.46
C SER A 67 3.62 -14.23 -4.03
N ALA A 68 2.47 -14.63 -4.61
CA ALA A 68 2.25 -16.02 -5.04
C ALA A 68 3.23 -16.53 -6.13
N PRO A 69 3.59 -15.75 -7.17
CA PRO A 69 4.55 -16.17 -8.19
C PRO A 69 5.90 -16.55 -7.60
N LEU A 70 6.33 -15.90 -6.51
CA LEU A 70 7.56 -16.28 -5.83
C LEU A 70 7.37 -17.54 -4.98
N GLU A 71 6.32 -17.64 -4.17
CA GLU A 71 6.06 -18.81 -3.32
C GLU A 71 5.96 -20.11 -4.14
N ASP A 72 5.31 -20.06 -5.30
CA ASP A 72 5.07 -21.21 -6.18
C ASP A 72 6.33 -21.64 -6.96
N MET A 73 7.32 -20.75 -7.11
CA MET A 73 8.49 -21.00 -7.94
C MET A 73 9.72 -21.50 -7.17
N LEU A 74 9.67 -21.53 -5.84
CA LEU A 74 10.79 -21.97 -5.02
C LEU A 74 10.67 -23.41 -4.57
N PRO A 75 11.79 -24.15 -4.51
CA PRO A 75 11.87 -25.39 -3.77
C PRO A 75 11.44 -25.18 -2.30
N ALA A 76 10.67 -26.12 -1.77
CA ALA A 76 10.26 -26.13 -0.37
C ALA A 76 11.49 -25.94 0.57
N GLY A 77 11.39 -25.00 1.51
CA GLY A 77 12.47 -24.67 2.45
C GLY A 77 13.41 -23.54 2.03
N MET A 78 13.32 -23.04 0.78
CA MET A 78 14.10 -21.89 0.33
C MET A 78 13.47 -20.54 0.69
N TRP A 79 12.17 -20.50 1.03
CA TRP A 79 11.43 -19.28 1.43
C TRP A 79 12.12 -18.39 2.47
N THR A 80 12.87 -18.98 3.41
CA THR A 80 13.56 -18.22 4.47
C THR A 80 14.66 -17.30 3.96
N ALA A 81 15.17 -17.51 2.74
CA ALA A 81 16.16 -16.63 2.12
C ALA A 81 15.51 -15.38 1.44
N TRP A 82 14.18 -15.29 1.36
CA TRP A 82 13.49 -14.31 0.50
C TRP A 82 13.28 -12.99 1.21
N THR A 83 12.87 -13.01 2.47
CA THR A 83 12.78 -11.79 3.29
C THR A 83 14.12 -11.05 3.35
N PRO A 84 15.27 -11.72 3.56
CA PRO A 84 16.58 -11.08 3.42
C PRO A 84 16.89 -10.55 2.02
N LEU A 85 16.48 -11.23 0.95
CA LEU A 85 16.68 -10.79 -0.43
C LEU A 85 15.88 -9.52 -0.76
N LEU A 86 14.59 -9.48 -0.41
CA LEU A 86 13.76 -8.27 -0.54
C LEU A 86 14.36 -7.12 0.29
N SER A 87 14.82 -7.41 1.52
CA SER A 87 15.53 -6.42 2.33
C SER A 87 16.82 -5.91 1.66
N ARG A 88 17.58 -6.75 0.96
CA ARG A 88 18.79 -6.33 0.22
C ARG A 88 18.49 -5.52 -1.03
N LEU A 89 17.38 -5.80 -1.72
CA LEU A 89 16.93 -4.96 -2.83
C LEU A 89 16.68 -3.51 -2.35
N SER A 90 16.20 -3.34 -1.11
CA SER A 90 16.05 -2.00 -0.50
C SER A 90 17.37 -1.24 -0.30
N ASP A 91 18.47 -1.95 -0.01
CA ASP A 91 19.80 -1.33 0.14
C ASP A 91 20.36 -0.87 -1.21
N HIS A 92 20.11 -1.65 -2.27
CA HIS A 92 20.67 -1.39 -3.61
C HIS A 92 19.80 -0.49 -4.49
N MET A 93 18.50 -0.41 -4.20
CA MET A 93 17.54 0.43 -4.90
C MET A 93 16.72 1.21 -3.85
N PRO A 94 17.33 2.24 -3.22
CA PRO A 94 16.72 2.98 -2.12
C PRO A 94 15.59 3.92 -2.58
N ARG A 95 15.23 3.90 -3.86
CA ARG A 95 14.16 4.70 -4.47
C ARG A 95 13.50 3.93 -5.62
N LEU A 96 12.21 4.14 -5.85
CA LEU A 96 11.44 3.66 -7.00
C LEU A 96 12.05 4.13 -8.30
N SER A 97 12.50 5.38 -8.35
CA SER A 97 13.23 5.95 -9.49
C SER A 97 14.56 5.22 -9.79
N ALA A 98 15.09 4.46 -8.83
CA ALA A 98 16.30 3.66 -8.98
C ALA A 98 15.99 2.18 -9.32
N ILE A 99 14.71 1.77 -9.39
CA ILE A 99 14.36 0.40 -9.77
C ILE A 99 14.71 0.19 -11.23
N ARG A 100 15.57 -0.81 -11.47
CA ARG A 100 15.91 -1.27 -12.81
C ARG A 100 15.91 -2.79 -12.85
N ALA A 101 15.32 -3.36 -13.89
CA ALA A 101 15.17 -4.81 -14.04
C ALA A 101 16.52 -5.55 -14.13
N ASP A 102 17.53 -4.92 -14.75
CA ASP A 102 18.91 -5.40 -14.77
C ASP A 102 19.50 -5.45 -13.35
N ARG A 103 19.25 -4.42 -12.54
CA ARG A 103 19.74 -4.35 -11.15
C ARG A 103 19.10 -5.39 -10.24
N VAL A 104 17.79 -5.65 -10.38
CA VAL A 104 17.13 -6.75 -9.64
C VAL A 104 17.77 -8.09 -9.98
N ARG A 105 18.07 -8.33 -11.26
CA ARG A 105 18.74 -9.56 -11.72
C ARG A 105 20.14 -9.69 -11.11
N GLU A 106 20.92 -8.62 -11.06
CA GLU A 106 22.24 -8.62 -10.43
C GLU A 106 22.18 -8.98 -8.95
N VAL A 107 21.27 -8.36 -8.18
CA VAL A 107 21.09 -8.63 -6.75
C VAL A 107 20.60 -10.06 -6.51
N ALA A 108 19.68 -10.56 -7.35
CA ALA A 108 19.22 -11.95 -7.28
C ALA A 108 20.37 -12.95 -7.46
N VAL A 109 21.25 -12.70 -8.44
CA VAL A 109 22.42 -13.56 -8.71
C VAL A 109 23.48 -13.45 -7.60
N GLU A 110 23.72 -12.25 -7.06
CA GLU A 110 24.64 -12.04 -5.93
C GLU A 110 24.17 -12.80 -4.68
N PHE A 111 22.87 -12.85 -4.45
CA PHE A 111 22.29 -13.52 -3.29
C PHE A 111 22.11 -15.03 -3.46
N ALA A 112 22.11 -15.52 -4.71
CA ALA A 112 21.89 -16.93 -5.03
C ALA A 112 22.78 -17.91 -4.22
N PRO A 113 24.09 -17.68 -4.04
CA PRO A 113 24.95 -18.57 -3.25
C PRO A 113 24.54 -18.64 -1.76
N ARG A 114 24.08 -17.52 -1.18
CA ARG A 114 23.63 -17.45 0.22
C ARG A 114 22.31 -18.19 0.46
N ALA A 115 21.48 -18.26 -0.58
CA ALA A 115 20.22 -18.98 -0.59
C ALA A 115 20.33 -20.44 -1.07
N ALA A 116 21.55 -20.93 -1.34
CA ALA A 116 21.79 -22.21 -2.00
C ALA A 116 21.00 -22.38 -3.33
N LEU A 117 20.76 -21.27 -4.02
CA LEU A 117 20.11 -21.22 -5.32
C LEU A 117 21.15 -21.29 -6.45
N PRO A 118 20.95 -22.14 -7.47
CA PRO A 118 21.71 -22.06 -8.71
C PRO A 118 21.55 -20.68 -9.39
N PRO A 119 22.65 -20.06 -9.89
CA PRO A 119 22.58 -18.76 -10.56
C PRO A 119 21.63 -18.71 -11.76
N GLU A 120 21.44 -19.82 -12.49
CA GLU A 120 20.50 -19.90 -13.60
C GLU A 120 19.05 -19.78 -13.13
N ILE A 121 18.73 -20.39 -11.98
CA ILE A 121 17.41 -20.28 -11.35
C ILE A 121 17.21 -18.84 -10.86
N ALA A 122 18.20 -18.24 -10.21
CA ALA A 122 18.11 -16.83 -9.77
C ALA A 122 17.89 -15.84 -10.93
N ARG A 123 18.53 -16.04 -12.08
CA ARG A 123 18.28 -15.22 -13.28
C ARG A 123 16.88 -15.37 -13.82
N ARG A 124 16.35 -16.60 -13.83
CA ARG A 124 14.99 -16.89 -14.28
C ARG A 124 13.93 -16.28 -13.36
N LEU A 125 14.19 -16.26 -12.05
CA LEU A 125 13.31 -15.69 -11.03
C LEU A 125 13.35 -14.16 -10.95
N ALA A 126 14.29 -13.49 -11.62
CA ALA A 126 14.45 -12.03 -11.49
C ALA A 126 13.19 -11.21 -11.87
N PRO A 127 12.42 -11.55 -12.92
CA PRO A 127 11.15 -10.88 -13.22
C PRO A 127 10.11 -11.06 -12.10
N ASP A 128 9.92 -12.28 -11.61
CA ASP A 128 8.96 -12.57 -10.53
C ASP A 128 9.39 -11.91 -9.21
N LEU A 129 10.70 -11.83 -8.96
CA LEU A 129 11.28 -11.12 -7.83
C LEU A 129 11.05 -9.62 -7.94
N LEU A 130 11.17 -9.05 -9.14
CA LEU A 130 10.85 -7.64 -9.36
C LEU A 130 9.35 -7.40 -9.10
N THR A 131 8.46 -8.25 -9.60
CA THR A 131 7.02 -8.15 -9.34
C THR A 131 6.76 -8.18 -7.83
N ALA A 132 7.28 -9.16 -7.11
CA ALA A 132 7.08 -9.24 -5.67
C ALA A 132 7.70 -8.08 -4.89
N TRP A 133 8.84 -7.57 -5.35
CA TRP A 133 9.46 -6.38 -4.79
C TRP A 133 8.56 -5.15 -4.98
N LEU A 134 7.97 -4.97 -6.16
CA LEU A 134 7.01 -3.88 -6.43
C LEU A 134 5.78 -3.99 -5.53
N GLY A 135 5.21 -5.18 -5.33
CA GLY A 135 4.07 -5.33 -4.42
C GLY A 135 4.41 -5.13 -2.95
N TYR A 136 5.61 -5.56 -2.52
CA TYR A 136 6.12 -5.23 -1.18
C TYR A 136 6.21 -3.71 -0.99
N LEU A 137 6.73 -2.99 -1.99
CA LEU A 137 6.77 -1.53 -1.98
C LEU A 137 5.38 -0.91 -1.96
N ALA A 138 4.41 -1.48 -2.69
CA ALA A 138 3.02 -1.01 -2.71
C ALA A 138 2.43 -1.04 -1.30
N GLY A 139 2.57 -2.19 -0.62
CA GLY A 139 2.06 -2.38 0.74
C GLY A 139 2.69 -1.42 1.74
N ARG A 140 4.00 -1.14 1.59
CA ARG A 140 4.69 -0.17 2.44
C ARG A 140 4.20 1.24 2.21
N MET A 141 4.14 1.66 0.94
CA MET A 141 3.67 2.99 0.57
C MET A 141 2.24 3.21 1.03
N LEU A 142 1.35 2.27 0.77
CA LEU A 142 -0.02 2.23 1.26
C LEU A 142 -0.08 2.47 2.76
N THR A 143 0.66 1.69 3.55
CA THR A 143 0.64 1.78 5.01
C THR A 143 1.11 3.15 5.50
N HIS A 144 2.20 3.66 4.94
CA HIS A 144 2.80 4.92 5.36
C HIS A 144 1.97 6.13 4.92
N SER A 145 1.51 6.18 3.67
CA SER A 145 0.67 7.27 3.16
C SER A 145 -0.70 7.30 3.83
N LEU A 146 -1.32 6.12 4.04
CA LEU A 146 -2.58 6.01 4.77
C LEU A 146 -2.43 6.54 6.19
N LYS A 147 -1.45 6.02 6.94
CA LYS A 147 -1.25 6.44 8.34
C LYS A 147 -1.01 7.95 8.43
N TRP A 148 -0.10 8.47 7.61
CA TRP A 148 0.25 9.89 7.64
C TRP A 148 -0.93 10.78 7.25
N ALA A 149 -1.71 10.39 6.23
CA ALA A 149 -2.90 11.12 5.81
C ALA A 149 -3.98 11.11 6.91
N GLU A 150 -4.23 9.97 7.54
CA GLU A 150 -5.16 9.86 8.68
C GLU A 150 -4.73 10.72 9.87
N ASP A 151 -3.45 10.64 10.26
CA ASP A 151 -2.90 11.46 11.35
C ASP A 151 -3.04 12.96 11.04
N SER A 152 -2.76 13.36 9.79
CA SER A 152 -2.86 14.74 9.34
C SER A 152 -4.31 15.26 9.30
N LEU A 153 -5.24 14.44 8.83
CA LEU A 153 -6.67 14.78 8.75
C LEU A 153 -7.34 14.79 10.13
N ARG A 154 -6.88 13.93 11.06
CA ARG A 154 -7.35 13.97 12.46
C ARG A 154 -7.02 15.28 13.15
N GLU A 155 -5.86 15.87 12.83
CA GLU A 155 -5.44 17.17 13.36
C GLU A 155 -6.09 18.34 12.61
N GLN A 156 -6.40 18.17 11.32
CA GLN A 156 -7.06 19.16 10.48
C GLN A 156 -8.44 18.69 10.06
N ARG A 157 -9.35 18.53 11.02
CA ARG A 157 -10.69 17.96 10.77
C ARG A 157 -11.52 18.74 9.77
N GLU A 158 -11.28 20.05 9.65
CA GLU A 158 -11.96 20.93 8.68
C GLU A 158 -11.23 21.02 7.33
N SER A 159 -10.20 20.20 7.12
CA SER A 159 -9.47 20.15 5.86
C SER A 159 -10.41 19.78 4.71
N ALA A 160 -10.32 20.54 3.63
CA ALA A 160 -11.00 20.21 2.36
C ALA A 160 -10.55 18.85 1.77
N GLN A 161 -9.43 18.29 2.24
CA GLN A 161 -8.92 16.98 1.83
C GLN A 161 -9.62 15.81 2.55
N LEU A 162 -10.46 16.07 3.57
CA LEU A 162 -11.20 15.02 4.26
C LEU A 162 -12.19 14.30 3.33
N THR A 163 -12.95 15.06 2.54
CA THR A 163 -13.90 14.48 1.57
C THR A 163 -13.19 13.63 0.50
N PRO A 164 -12.13 14.11 -0.18
CA PRO A 164 -11.32 13.27 -1.06
C PRO A 164 -10.80 11.97 -0.42
N TYR A 165 -10.33 12.03 0.83
CA TYR A 165 -9.91 10.83 1.57
C TYR A 165 -11.06 9.85 1.76
N LEU A 166 -12.21 10.34 2.22
CA LEU A 166 -13.40 9.53 2.46
C LEU A 166 -13.91 8.85 1.17
N GLU A 167 -13.97 9.60 0.06
CA GLU A 167 -14.35 9.03 -1.24
C GLU A 167 -13.34 7.98 -1.72
N LEU A 168 -12.05 8.27 -1.62
CA LEU A 168 -10.99 7.35 -2.02
C LEU A 168 -11.12 6.02 -1.26
N VAL A 169 -11.15 6.08 0.06
CA VAL A 169 -11.17 4.88 0.91
C VAL A 169 -12.47 4.08 0.70
N THR A 170 -13.63 4.73 0.69
CA THR A 170 -14.91 4.05 0.46
C THR A 170 -14.98 3.35 -0.90
N ASN A 171 -14.41 3.94 -1.95
CA ASN A 171 -14.40 3.35 -3.29
C ASN A 171 -13.48 2.12 -3.41
N PHE A 172 -12.48 1.99 -2.53
CA PHE A 172 -11.52 0.89 -2.55
C PHE A 172 -11.87 -0.25 -1.61
N ILE A 173 -12.56 -0.01 -0.49
CA ILE A 173 -12.94 -1.06 0.47
C ILE A 173 -13.58 -2.30 -0.22
N PRO A 174 -14.53 -2.16 -1.17
CA PRO A 174 -15.10 -3.31 -1.89
C PRO A 174 -14.15 -4.08 -2.81
N LYS A 175 -13.00 -3.49 -3.17
CA LYS A 175 -12.00 -4.05 -4.09
C LYS A 175 -10.83 -4.70 -3.36
N VAL A 176 -10.80 -4.62 -2.03
CA VAL A 176 -9.72 -5.15 -1.22
C VAL A 176 -10.10 -6.53 -0.68
N ASP A 177 -9.40 -7.54 -1.17
CA ASP A 177 -9.58 -8.93 -0.74
C ASP A 177 -8.91 -9.21 0.62
N ASP A 178 -7.84 -8.48 0.97
CA ASP A 178 -7.16 -8.60 2.26
C ASP A 178 -8.06 -8.09 3.40
N GLU A 179 -8.53 -9.01 4.25
CA GLU A 179 -9.44 -8.71 5.36
C GLU A 179 -8.84 -7.70 6.35
N LYS A 180 -7.54 -7.77 6.65
CA LYS A 180 -6.89 -6.87 7.61
C LYS A 180 -6.79 -5.46 7.06
N LEU A 181 -6.42 -5.33 5.79
CA LEU A 181 -6.39 -4.05 5.12
C LEU A 181 -7.80 -3.46 4.98
N ARG A 182 -8.77 -4.27 4.57
CA ARG A 182 -10.18 -3.85 4.48
C ARG A 182 -10.68 -3.33 5.84
N TYR A 183 -10.43 -4.07 6.92
CA TYR A 183 -10.72 -3.62 8.28
C TYR A 183 -10.03 -2.30 8.62
N ARG A 184 -8.74 -2.16 8.30
CA ARG A 184 -7.96 -0.94 8.56
C ARG A 184 -8.55 0.27 7.83
N LEU A 185 -8.99 0.09 6.58
CA LEU A 185 -9.65 1.13 5.79
C LEU A 185 -11.02 1.51 6.39
N THR A 186 -11.87 0.55 6.70
CA THR A 186 -13.20 0.82 7.27
C THR A 186 -13.12 1.48 8.66
N SER A 187 -12.23 0.98 9.54
CA SER A 187 -11.97 1.61 10.85
C SER A 187 -11.30 2.98 10.72
N GLY A 188 -10.48 3.18 9.68
CA GLY A 188 -9.86 4.46 9.31
C GLY A 188 -10.91 5.55 9.03
N LEU A 189 -11.98 5.22 8.29
CA LEU A 189 -13.11 6.13 8.04
C LEU A 189 -13.66 6.68 9.36
N ARG A 190 -14.05 5.79 10.30
CA ARG A 190 -14.58 6.15 11.62
C ARG A 190 -13.62 7.03 12.41
N THR A 191 -12.39 6.54 12.58
CA THR A 191 -11.42 7.16 13.50
C THR A 191 -10.86 8.49 12.97
N THR A 192 -10.86 8.69 11.66
CA THR A 192 -10.31 9.90 11.04
C THR A 192 -11.37 10.98 10.85
N ALA A 193 -12.56 10.61 10.35
CA ALA A 193 -13.57 11.58 9.94
C ALA A 193 -14.74 11.75 10.92
N LYS A 194 -14.79 10.96 12.01
CA LYS A 194 -15.85 10.98 13.02
C LYS A 194 -17.25 11.05 12.38
N GLU A 195 -18.06 12.06 12.72
CA GLU A 195 -19.43 12.25 12.25
C GLU A 195 -19.53 12.23 10.72
N SER A 196 -18.53 12.79 10.03
CA SER A 196 -18.48 12.86 8.57
C SER A 196 -18.31 11.48 7.91
N ALA A 197 -17.93 10.45 8.67
CA ALA A 197 -17.80 9.09 8.17
C ALA A 197 -19.14 8.36 8.01
N LEU A 198 -20.21 8.80 8.71
CA LEU A 198 -21.48 8.06 8.73
C LEU A 198 -22.06 7.79 7.34
N PRO A 199 -22.22 8.79 6.44
CA PRO A 199 -22.76 8.54 5.10
C PRO A 199 -21.89 7.56 4.30
N TYR A 200 -20.58 7.57 4.54
CA TYR A 200 -19.61 6.73 3.85
C TYR A 200 -19.69 5.27 4.32
N LEU A 201 -19.86 5.06 5.62
CA LEU A 201 -20.09 3.74 6.21
C LEU A 201 -21.46 3.19 5.79
N GLU A 202 -22.51 4.03 5.74
CA GLU A 202 -23.84 3.64 5.25
C GLU A 202 -23.82 3.15 3.80
N ARG A 203 -23.07 3.83 2.91
CA ARG A 203 -22.87 3.37 1.52
C ARG A 203 -22.29 1.96 1.44
N LEU A 204 -21.44 1.58 2.40
CA LEU A 204 -20.82 0.25 2.48
C LEU A 204 -21.77 -0.84 3.03
N THR A 205 -23.00 -0.49 3.42
CA THR A 205 -24.04 -1.45 3.83
C THR A 205 -24.97 -1.86 2.67
N ALA A 206 -24.75 -1.31 1.47
CA ALA A 206 -25.54 -1.59 0.28
C ALA A 206 -25.64 -3.10 -0.01
N SER A 207 -26.84 -3.61 -0.28
CA SER A 207 -27.13 -5.04 -0.44
C SER A 207 -26.37 -5.73 -1.58
N SER A 208 -25.81 -4.97 -2.52
CA SER A 208 -24.95 -5.45 -3.60
C SER A 208 -23.54 -5.84 -3.14
N LEU A 209 -23.14 -5.51 -1.90
CA LEU A 209 -21.81 -5.77 -1.37
C LEU A 209 -21.74 -7.09 -0.57
N PRO A 210 -20.54 -7.70 -0.46
CA PRO A 210 -20.32 -8.90 0.36
C PRO A 210 -20.85 -8.75 1.79
N THR A 211 -21.48 -9.79 2.32
CA THR A 211 -22.15 -9.76 3.63
C THR A 211 -21.21 -9.46 4.80
N ASP A 212 -19.99 -9.99 4.73
CA ASP A 212 -18.90 -9.73 5.67
C ASP A 212 -18.50 -8.25 5.68
N LEU A 213 -18.33 -7.63 4.50
CA LEU A 213 -18.05 -6.19 4.38
C LEU A 213 -19.19 -5.36 4.97
N ARG A 214 -20.45 -5.69 4.64
CA ARG A 214 -21.62 -4.97 5.17
C ARG A 214 -21.67 -5.01 6.69
N LYS A 215 -21.47 -6.19 7.29
CA LYS A 215 -21.45 -6.36 8.75
C LYS A 215 -20.33 -5.55 9.40
N GLU A 216 -19.15 -5.51 8.80
CA GLU A 216 -18.03 -4.69 9.28
C GLU A 216 -18.40 -3.20 9.24
N ALA A 217 -18.96 -2.72 8.12
CA ALA A 217 -19.39 -1.33 7.98
C ALA A 217 -20.49 -0.94 8.98
N GLU A 218 -21.50 -1.79 9.16
CA GLU A 218 -22.57 -1.63 10.16
C GLU A 218 -22.00 -1.56 11.58
N TRP A 219 -21.06 -2.45 11.92
CA TRP A 219 -20.42 -2.47 13.21
C TRP A 219 -19.59 -1.20 13.47
N GLN A 220 -18.81 -0.74 12.49
CA GLN A 220 -18.05 0.52 12.60
C GLN A 220 -18.98 1.74 12.72
N ALA A 221 -20.11 1.76 12.01
CA ALA A 221 -21.11 2.82 12.15
C ALA A 221 -21.73 2.82 13.56
N GLN A 222 -22.05 1.64 14.11
CA GLN A 222 -22.56 1.52 15.48
C GLN A 222 -21.54 1.98 16.52
N LEU A 223 -20.26 1.62 16.35
CA LEU A 223 -19.18 2.11 17.22
C LEU A 223 -19.08 3.64 17.17
N LEU A 224 -19.13 4.21 15.98
CA LEU A 224 -19.11 5.67 15.80
C LEU A 224 -20.28 6.33 16.53
N LEU A 225 -21.50 5.86 16.32
CA LEU A 225 -22.68 6.41 17.00
C LEU A 225 -22.53 6.35 18.53
N ASN A 226 -22.03 5.23 19.06
CA ASN A 226 -21.76 5.09 20.50
C ASN A 226 -20.69 6.08 20.99
N ASP A 227 -19.63 6.31 20.21
CA ASP A 227 -18.58 7.27 20.53
C ASP A 227 -19.13 8.70 20.56
N LEU A 228 -19.99 9.05 19.59
CA LEU A 228 -20.64 10.38 19.52
C LEU A 228 -21.59 10.62 20.70
N VAL A 229 -22.34 9.60 21.13
CA VAL A 229 -23.20 9.70 22.31
C VAL A 229 -22.35 9.95 23.56
N LYS A 230 -21.26 9.20 23.76
CA LYS A 230 -20.35 9.39 24.91
C LYS A 230 -19.72 10.77 24.93
N ASP A 231 -19.24 11.27 23.78
CA ASP A 231 -18.67 12.60 23.65
C ASP A 231 -19.72 13.68 24.01
N SER A 232 -21.01 13.45 23.72
CA SER A 232 -22.11 14.36 24.07
C SER A 232 -22.52 14.35 25.56
N GLU A 233 -22.37 13.21 26.24
CA GLU A 233 -22.69 13.06 27.67
C GLU A 233 -21.59 13.60 28.59
N GLY A 234 -20.33 13.63 28.13
CA GLY A 234 -19.17 14.15 28.87
C GLY A 234 -18.97 15.67 28.81
N GLY A 235 -19.78 16.40 28.03
CA GLY A 235 -19.64 17.84 27.76
C GLY A 235 -20.21 18.79 28.83
N TRP A 236 -20.56 18.29 30.03
CA TRP A 236 -21.03 19.10 31.15
C TRP A 236 -20.09 18.99 32.35
N LEU A 237 -18.95 19.68 32.31
CA LEU A 237 -18.20 20.11 33.50
C LEU A 237 -17.57 21.48 33.26
#